data_AF-A0A1X7MV86-F1
#
_entry.id   AF-A0A1X7MV86-F1
#
_cell.length_a   1.000
_cell.length_b   1.000
_cell.length_c   1.000
_cell.angle_alpha   90.00
_cell.angle_beta   90.00
_cell.angle_gamma   90.00
#
_symmetry.space_group_name_H-M   'P 1'
#
loop_
_entity.id
_entity.type
_entity.pdbx_description
1 polymer ?
#
loop_
_entity_poly.entity_id
_entity_poly.type
_entity_poly.pdbx_seq_one_letter_code
_entity_poly.pdbx_strand_id
1 'polypeptide(L)'
;MAPSNACLILADRVDALAASSPPPRALIRSVATEVAGIRPGPLGAIDLLGGGRNRIRGRGFLGPYDDGTRGQARHFAGVAGATLYLGGGLARLFLRTAGGDRKGSADDRLTRRAVEWSRLLRRGELAGSEAGEWIRREVCACG
;
A
#
# COMPACT_ATOMS: atom_id res chain seq x y z
N MET A 1 25.62 -7.99 -0.38
CA MET A 1 24.64 -6.89 -0.38
C MET A 1 23.37 -7.43 0.24
N ALA A 2 23.04 -7.04 1.49
CA ALA A 2 21.81 -7.51 2.14
C ALA A 2 20.61 -7.17 1.25
N PRO A 3 19.61 -8.06 1.10
CA PRO A 3 18.43 -7.74 0.33
C PRO A 3 17.80 -6.47 0.92
N SER A 4 17.54 -5.45 0.09
CA SER A 4 16.84 -4.25 0.53
C SER A 4 15.53 -4.64 1.19
N ASN A 5 15.34 -4.23 2.46
CA ASN A 5 14.10 -4.47 3.17
C ASN A 5 13.06 -3.44 2.71
N ALA A 6 12.36 -3.77 1.63
CA ALA A 6 11.34 -2.93 1.02
C ALA A 6 10.18 -2.64 1.97
N CYS A 7 9.87 -3.55 2.90
CA CYS A 7 8.81 -3.30 3.87
C CYS A 7 9.21 -2.21 4.87
N LEU A 8 10.44 -2.26 5.41
CA LEU A 8 10.95 -1.19 6.27
C LEU A 8 11.07 0.13 5.52
N ILE A 9 11.57 0.11 4.27
CA ILE A 9 11.63 1.33 3.44
C ILE A 9 10.23 1.90 3.20
N LEU A 10 9.21 1.06 3.00
CA LEU A 10 7.82 1.49 2.91
C LEU A 10 7.38 2.18 4.21
N ALA A 11 7.59 1.55 5.37
CA ALA A 11 7.24 2.11 6.67
C ALA A 11 7.93 3.48 6.91
N ASP A 12 9.24 3.56 6.68
CA ASP A 12 10.02 4.79 6.82
C ASP A 12 9.48 5.91 5.90
N ARG A 13 9.03 5.55 4.69
CA ARG A 13 8.42 6.53 3.76
C ARG A 13 7.04 6.98 4.22
N VAL A 14 6.25 6.10 4.82
CA VAL A 14 4.97 6.48 5.43
C VAL A 14 5.21 7.45 6.59
N ASP A 15 6.19 7.17 7.46
CA ASP A 15 6.53 8.05 8.59
C ASP A 15 6.98 9.43 8.09
N ALA A 16 7.84 9.47 7.07
CA ALA A 16 8.28 10.72 6.47
C ALA A 16 7.12 11.55 5.88
N LEU A 17 6.13 10.90 5.27
CA LEU A 17 4.94 11.56 4.74
C LEU A 17 3.96 11.99 5.86
N ALA A 18 3.92 11.24 6.95
CA ALA A 18 3.08 11.54 8.10
C ALA A 18 3.64 12.66 8.99
N ALA A 19 4.94 12.95 8.91
CA ALA A 19 5.61 13.97 9.74
C ALA A 19 4.97 15.37 9.65
N SER A 20 4.37 15.71 8.49
CA SER A 20 3.65 16.97 8.30
C SER A 20 2.19 16.94 8.77
N SER A 21 1.78 15.88 9.47
CA SER A 21 0.40 15.63 9.95
C SER A 21 -0.68 15.89 8.89
N PRO A 22 -0.55 15.34 7.65
CA PRO A 22 -1.56 15.54 6.63
C PRO A 22 -2.89 14.86 7.02
N PRO A 23 -4.04 15.34 6.51
CA PRO A 23 -5.31 14.63 6.65
C PRO A 23 -5.20 13.18 6.14
N PRO A 24 -5.92 12.21 6.72
CA PRO A 24 -5.77 10.79 6.39
C PRO A 24 -5.87 10.46 4.89
N ARG A 25 -6.82 11.07 4.18
CA ARG A 25 -6.98 10.87 2.73
C ARG A 25 -5.80 11.43 1.94
N ALA A 26 -5.19 12.52 2.40
CA ALA A 26 -4.01 13.11 1.80
C ALA A 26 -2.79 12.23 2.04
N LEU A 27 -2.62 11.68 3.25
CA LEU A 27 -1.56 10.70 3.56
C LEU A 27 -1.63 9.49 2.63
N ILE A 28 -2.79 8.84 2.55
CA ILE A 28 -3.02 7.65 1.69
C ILE A 28 -2.71 7.98 0.22
N ARG A 29 -3.12 9.17 -0.25
CA ARG A 29 -2.82 9.62 -1.61
C ARG A 29 -1.33 9.80 -1.82
N SER A 30 -0.63 10.47 -0.91
CA SER A 30 0.82 10.67 -0.99
C SER A 30 1.57 9.35 -1.00
N VAL A 31 1.17 8.37 -0.18
CA VAL A 31 1.76 7.03 -0.19
C VAL A 31 1.55 6.34 -1.55
N ALA A 32 0.34 6.37 -2.08
CA ALA A 32 0.05 5.80 -3.40
C ALA A 32 0.87 6.46 -4.53
N THR A 33 1.05 7.78 -4.48
CA THR A 33 1.83 8.52 -5.46
C THR A 33 3.33 8.27 -5.30
N GLU A 34 3.86 8.34 -4.08
CA GLU A 34 5.30 8.27 -3.85
C GLU A 34 5.86 6.85 -3.91
N VAL A 35 5.09 5.84 -3.50
CA VAL A 35 5.54 4.45 -3.45
C VAL A 35 5.11 3.68 -4.70
N ALA A 36 3.84 3.78 -5.09
CA ALA A 36 3.33 3.06 -6.25
C ALA A 36 3.45 3.85 -7.56
N GLY A 37 3.83 5.14 -7.50
CA GLY A 37 3.94 5.98 -8.67
C GLY A 37 2.59 6.34 -9.30
N ILE A 38 1.49 6.23 -8.54
CA ILE A 38 0.14 6.49 -9.04
C ILE A 38 -0.08 7.99 -9.12
N ARG A 39 -0.31 8.50 -10.34
CA ARG A 39 -0.59 9.92 -10.55
C ARG A 39 -1.93 10.32 -9.92
N PRO A 40 -2.08 11.56 -9.44
CA PRO A 40 -3.39 12.06 -9.02
C PRO A 40 -4.35 12.19 -10.21
N GLY A 41 -5.66 12.08 -9.93
CA GLY A 41 -6.71 12.27 -10.94
C GLY A 41 -7.00 11.03 -11.80
N PRO A 42 -7.73 11.18 -12.92
CA PRO A 42 -8.16 10.06 -13.77
C PRO A 42 -7.00 9.27 -14.38
N LEU A 43 -5.82 9.89 -14.56
CA LEU A 43 -4.60 9.21 -15.01
C LEU A 43 -4.08 8.19 -14.00
N GLY A 44 -4.32 8.40 -12.70
CA GLY A 44 -3.99 7.42 -11.66
C GLY A 44 -4.77 6.11 -11.79
N ALA A 45 -5.98 6.16 -12.32
CA ALA A 45 -6.78 4.96 -12.58
C ALA A 45 -6.18 4.08 -13.69
N ILE A 46 -5.47 4.68 -14.65
CA ILE A 46 -4.74 3.96 -15.71
C ILE A 46 -3.44 3.38 -15.15
N ASP A 47 -2.72 4.12 -14.29
CA ASP A 47 -1.50 3.63 -13.66
C ASP A 47 -1.79 2.43 -12.72
N LEU A 48 -2.96 2.42 -12.07
CA LEU A 48 -3.46 1.29 -11.28
C LEU A 48 -3.72 0.03 -12.13
N LEU A 49 -4.09 0.18 -13.40
CA LEU A 49 -4.25 -0.93 -14.34
C LEU A 49 -2.91 -1.43 -14.90
N GLY A 50 -1.95 -0.53 -15.13
CA GLY A 50 -0.62 -0.86 -15.66
C GLY A 50 0.41 -1.29 -14.61
N GLY A 51 0.04 -1.27 -13.33
CA GLY A 51 0.94 -1.61 -12.23
C GLY A 51 1.93 -0.51 -11.85
N GLY A 52 1.68 0.77 -12.13
CA GLY A 52 2.47 1.91 -11.63
C GLY A 52 4.00 1.80 -11.80
N ARG A 53 4.77 2.53 -10.98
CA ARG A 53 6.25 2.44 -10.96
C ARG A 53 6.69 1.76 -9.67
N ASN A 54 7.42 0.64 -9.79
CA ASN A 54 7.99 -0.06 -8.64
C ASN A 54 9.22 0.70 -8.11
N ARG A 55 8.97 1.76 -7.31
CA ARG A 55 9.98 2.68 -6.76
C ARG A 55 10.72 2.10 -5.55
N ILE A 56 10.05 1.24 -4.79
CA ILE A 56 10.65 0.50 -3.66
C ILE A 56 10.72 -0.97 -4.04
N ARG A 57 11.91 -1.44 -4.41
CA ARG A 57 12.17 -2.85 -4.75
C ARG A 57 12.89 -3.56 -3.61
N GLY A 58 12.42 -4.74 -3.26
CA GLY A 58 13.04 -5.53 -2.20
C GLY A 58 12.08 -6.54 -1.58
N ARG A 59 12.51 -7.15 -0.46
CA ARG A 59 11.75 -8.14 0.32
C ARG A 59 11.46 -7.59 1.72
N GLY A 60 11.18 -8.45 2.70
CA GLY A 60 11.03 -8.08 4.11
C GLY A 60 9.57 -7.99 4.58
N PHE A 61 8.63 -8.49 3.77
CA PHE A 61 7.25 -8.71 4.19
C PHE A 61 7.17 -10.03 4.97
N LEU A 62 6.26 -10.12 5.96
CA LEU A 62 6.02 -11.35 6.71
C LEU A 62 5.67 -12.50 5.76
N GLY A 63 6.07 -13.73 6.10
CA GLY A 63 5.85 -14.92 5.26
C GLY A 63 4.41 -15.11 4.72
N PRO A 64 3.34 -14.82 5.50
CA PRO A 64 1.97 -14.87 4.98
C PRO A 64 1.65 -13.84 3.90
N TYR A 65 2.45 -12.79 3.75
CA TYR A 65 2.29 -11.71 2.78
C TYR A 65 3.36 -11.73 1.67
N ASP A 66 4.47 -12.46 1.87
CA ASP A 66 5.55 -12.57 0.90
C ASP A 66 5.13 -13.46 -0.29
N ASP A 67 4.85 -12.83 -1.43
CA ASP A 67 4.55 -13.46 -2.71
C ASP A 67 5.82 -13.94 -3.47
N GLY A 68 7.00 -13.72 -2.89
CA GLY A 68 8.27 -14.04 -3.51
C GLY A 68 8.78 -12.98 -4.48
N THR A 69 8.01 -11.92 -4.74
CA THR A 69 8.34 -10.84 -5.69
C THR A 69 9.00 -9.66 -5.00
N ARG A 70 9.53 -8.73 -5.81
CA ARG A 70 10.13 -7.48 -5.34
C ARG A 70 9.19 -6.28 -5.50
N GLY A 71 7.89 -6.51 -5.66
CA GLY A 71 6.87 -5.48 -5.98
C GLY A 71 5.86 -5.20 -4.88
N GLN A 72 5.97 -5.87 -3.72
CA GLN A 72 4.95 -5.85 -2.68
C GLN A 72 4.69 -4.46 -2.07
N ALA A 73 5.71 -3.60 -1.94
CA ALA A 73 5.52 -2.23 -1.46
C ALA A 73 4.65 -1.39 -2.41
N ARG A 74 4.85 -1.57 -3.73
CA ARG A 74 4.01 -0.96 -4.77
C ARG A 74 2.58 -1.49 -4.71
N HIS A 75 2.41 -2.79 -4.52
CA HIS A 75 1.10 -3.43 -4.38
C HIS A 75 0.34 -2.87 -3.17
N PHE A 76 0.96 -2.88 -1.99
CA PHE A 76 0.39 -2.32 -0.77
C PHE A 76 -0.06 -0.87 -0.95
N ALA A 77 0.84 0.00 -1.43
CA ALA A 77 0.54 1.42 -1.64
C ALA A 77 -0.54 1.64 -2.71
N GLY A 78 -0.56 0.81 -3.76
CA GLY A 78 -1.57 0.85 -4.80
C GLY A 78 -2.95 0.49 -4.29
N VAL A 79 -3.07 -0.60 -3.53
CA VAL A 79 -4.32 -1.02 -2.89
C VAL A 79 -4.79 0.01 -1.86
N ALA A 80 -3.89 0.54 -1.04
CA ALA A 80 -4.23 1.59 -0.08
C ALA A 80 -4.80 2.83 -0.80
N GLY A 81 -4.13 3.31 -1.86
CA GLY A 81 -4.61 4.41 -2.70
C GLY A 81 -5.96 4.13 -3.36
N ALA A 82 -6.14 2.91 -3.87
CA ALA A 82 -7.38 2.45 -4.50
C ALA A 82 -8.60 2.60 -3.58
N THR A 83 -8.43 2.40 -2.29
CA THR A 83 -9.53 2.51 -1.32
C THR A 83 -10.17 3.90 -1.25
N LEU A 84 -9.47 4.95 -1.69
CA LEU A 84 -10.02 6.31 -1.76
C LEU A 84 -11.14 6.44 -2.79
N TYR A 85 -11.23 5.49 -3.73
CA TYR A 85 -12.18 5.44 -4.83
C TYR A 85 -13.29 4.39 -4.63
N LEU A 86 -13.21 3.59 -3.55
CA LEU A 86 -14.26 2.65 -3.16
C LEU A 86 -15.51 3.45 -2.77
N GLY A 87 -16.49 3.47 -3.69
CA GLY A 87 -17.70 4.29 -3.62
C GLY A 87 -18.12 4.90 -4.97
N GLY A 88 -17.23 4.90 -5.98
CA GLY A 88 -17.54 5.37 -7.34
C GLY A 88 -17.48 4.26 -8.40
N GLY A 89 -17.78 4.60 -9.66
CA GLY A 89 -17.78 3.65 -10.80
C GLY A 89 -16.45 2.90 -11.03
N LEU A 90 -15.34 3.42 -10.51
CA LEU A 90 -14.01 2.80 -10.57
C LEU A 90 -13.84 1.60 -9.63
N ALA A 91 -14.70 1.41 -8.63
CA ALA A 91 -14.71 0.23 -7.74
C ALA A 91 -14.74 -1.11 -8.50
N ARG A 92 -15.39 -1.13 -9.67
CA ARG A 92 -15.52 -2.30 -10.55
C ARG A 92 -14.21 -2.67 -11.26
N LEU A 93 -13.37 -1.69 -11.53
CA LEU A 93 -12.04 -1.87 -12.13
C LEU A 93 -11.07 -2.45 -11.10
N PHE A 94 -11.18 -2.02 -9.83
CA PHE A 94 -10.41 -2.52 -8.71
C PHE A 94 -10.69 -3.97 -8.36
N LEU A 95 -11.96 -4.40 -8.43
CA LEU A 95 -12.31 -5.82 -8.28
C LEU A 95 -11.66 -6.72 -9.34
N ARG A 96 -11.27 -6.15 -10.49
CA ARG A 96 -10.67 -6.90 -11.59
C ARG A 96 -9.14 -7.00 -11.48
N THR A 97 -8.48 -5.98 -10.93
CA THR A 97 -7.02 -6.03 -10.63
C THR A 97 -6.70 -6.68 -9.29
N ALA A 98 -7.52 -6.49 -8.25
CA ALA A 98 -7.38 -7.18 -6.97
C ALA A 98 -8.02 -8.58 -6.95
N GLY A 99 -9.03 -8.83 -7.80
CA GLY A 99 -9.68 -10.15 -7.93
C GLY A 99 -8.94 -11.15 -8.81
N GLY A 100 -7.77 -10.79 -9.35
CA GLY A 100 -6.85 -11.73 -10.00
C GLY A 100 -6.09 -12.60 -8.99
N ASP A 101 -6.04 -12.19 -7.72
CA ASP A 101 -5.34 -12.92 -6.68
C ASP A 101 -6.15 -14.14 -6.25
N ARG A 102 -5.54 -15.32 -6.34
CA ARG A 102 -6.16 -16.55 -5.85
C ARG A 102 -6.49 -16.36 -4.36
N LYS A 103 -7.76 -16.46 -3.99
CA LYS A 103 -8.23 -16.31 -2.60
C LYS A 103 -7.31 -17.06 -1.62
N GLY A 104 -6.77 -16.35 -0.64
CA GLY A 104 -5.83 -16.90 0.35
C GLY A 104 -4.34 -16.86 -0.05
N SER A 105 -3.99 -16.35 -1.23
CA SER A 105 -2.60 -16.05 -1.62
C SER A 105 -1.97 -14.97 -0.74
N ALA A 106 -0.65 -14.85 -0.82
CA ALA A 106 0.09 -13.76 -0.18
C ALA A 106 -0.44 -12.39 -0.62
N ASP A 107 -0.72 -12.20 -1.91
CA ASP A 107 -1.26 -10.96 -2.46
C ASP A 107 -2.69 -10.64 -1.96
N ASP A 108 -3.59 -11.63 -1.85
CA ASP A 108 -4.93 -11.41 -1.28
C ASP A 108 -4.82 -10.98 0.19
N ARG A 109 -3.91 -11.59 0.95
CA ARG A 109 -3.68 -11.24 2.36
C ARG A 109 -3.05 -9.85 2.51
N LEU A 110 -2.07 -9.52 1.67
CA LEU A 110 -1.43 -8.19 1.66
C LEU A 110 -2.42 -7.11 1.22
N THR A 111 -3.28 -7.40 0.23
CA THR A 111 -4.40 -6.55 -0.19
C THR A 111 -5.33 -6.25 0.99
N ARG A 112 -5.74 -7.28 1.75
CA ARG A 112 -6.60 -7.09 2.93
C ARG A 112 -5.96 -6.17 3.97
N ARG A 113 -4.65 -6.33 4.23
CA ARG A 113 -3.92 -5.47 5.17
C ARG A 113 -3.82 -4.02 4.68
N ALA A 114 -3.58 -3.79 3.39
CA ALA A 114 -3.58 -2.45 2.81
C ALA A 114 -4.96 -1.76 2.91
N VAL A 115 -6.04 -2.52 2.68
CA VAL A 115 -7.41 -2.03 2.86
C VAL A 115 -7.70 -1.70 4.32
N GLU A 116 -7.28 -2.57 5.24
CA GLU A 116 -7.41 -2.36 6.69
C GLU A 116 -6.68 -1.11 7.14
N TRP A 117 -5.41 -0.96 6.79
CA TRP A 117 -4.60 0.22 7.11
C TRP A 117 -5.26 1.53 6.68
N SER A 118 -5.71 1.58 5.42
CA SER A 118 -6.43 2.76 4.90
C SER A 118 -7.74 3.01 5.65
N ARG A 119 -8.49 1.96 5.97
CA ARG A 119 -9.75 2.07 6.72
C ARG A 119 -9.50 2.64 8.12
N LEU A 120 -8.50 2.13 8.83
CA LEU A 120 -8.14 2.58 10.18
C LEU A 120 -7.77 4.08 10.17
N LEU A 121 -6.89 4.49 9.24
CA LEU A 121 -6.52 5.89 9.06
C LEU A 121 -7.73 6.79 8.79
N ARG A 122 -8.61 6.37 7.86
CA ARG A 122 -9.78 7.16 7.49
C ARG A 122 -10.82 7.28 8.60
N ARG A 123 -10.87 6.32 9.52
CA ARG A 123 -11.75 6.32 10.69
C ARG A 123 -11.15 7.01 11.90
N GLY A 124 -9.86 7.38 11.85
CA GLY A 124 -9.13 7.89 13.00
C GLY A 124 -8.83 6.83 14.06
N GLU A 125 -9.00 5.55 13.73
CA GLU A 125 -8.65 4.40 14.60
C GLU A 125 -7.13 4.12 14.57
N LEU A 126 -6.42 4.70 13.60
CA LEU A 126 -4.95 4.73 13.51
C LEU A 126 -4.52 6.18 13.27
N ALA A 127 -3.63 6.71 14.11
CA ALA A 127 -3.10 8.05 13.89
C ALA A 127 -2.13 8.04 12.70
N GLY A 128 -2.08 9.16 11.95
CA GLY A 128 -1.15 9.31 10.83
C GLY A 128 0.31 9.08 11.25
N SER A 129 0.69 9.58 12.43
CA SER A 129 2.03 9.42 13.02
C SER A 129 2.38 7.99 13.41
N GLU A 130 1.39 7.11 13.57
CA GLU A 130 1.58 5.69 13.91
C GLU A 130 1.52 4.80 12.66
N ALA A 131 1.27 5.39 11.49
CA ALA A 131 0.93 4.66 10.29
C ALA A 131 2.09 3.82 9.74
N GLY A 132 3.33 4.29 9.86
CA GLY A 132 4.52 3.52 9.48
C GLY A 132 4.84 2.45 10.52
N GLU A 133 4.72 2.75 11.82
CA GLU A 133 4.91 1.78 12.90
C GLU A 133 3.91 0.60 12.78
N TRP A 134 2.66 0.88 12.43
CA TRP A 134 1.69 -0.16 12.14
C TRP A 134 2.15 -1.10 11.02
N ILE A 135 2.76 -0.56 9.95
CA ILE A 135 3.29 -1.37 8.84
C ILE A 135 4.45 -2.24 9.32
N ARG A 136 5.37 -1.69 10.13
CA ARG A 136 6.49 -2.46 10.72
C ARG A 136 5.97 -3.65 11.51
N ARG A 137 4.96 -3.42 12.36
CA ARG A 137 4.43 -4.44 13.27
C ARG A 137 3.57 -5.48 12.56
N GLU A 138 2.68 -5.05 11.67
CA GLU A 138 1.62 -5.92 11.13
C GLU A 138 1.99 -6.53 9.77
N VAL A 139 2.97 -5.98 9.06
CA VAL A 139 3.26 -6.34 7.67
C VAL A 139 4.71 -6.75 7.46
N CYS A 140 5.66 -6.10 8.14
CA CYS A 140 7.08 -6.40 7.97
C CYS A 140 7.51 -7.61 8.76
N ALA A 141 8.35 -8.44 8.14
CA ALA A 141 9.04 -9.49 8.87
C ALA A 141 9.93 -8.81 9.93
N CYS A 142 9.77 -9.22 11.20
CA CYS A 142 10.81 -8.99 12.19
C CYS A 142 12.09 -9.60 11.61
N GLY A 143 13.13 -8.79 11.47
CA GLY A 143 14.40 -9.19 10.86
C GLY A 143 14.98 -10.45 11.49
#